data_AF-A0A9N7NWR0-F1
#
_entry.id   AF-A0A9N7NWR0-F1
#
_cell.length_a   1.000
_cell.length_b   1.000
_cell.length_c   1.000
_cell.angle_alpha   90.00
_cell.angle_beta   90.00
_cell.angle_gamma   90.00
#
_symmetry.space_group_name_H-M   'P 1'
#
loop_
_entity.id
_entity.type
_entity.pdbx_description
1 polymer ?
#
loop_
_entity_poly.entity_id
_entity_poly.type
_entity_poly.pdbx_seq_one_letter_code
_entity_poly.pdbx_strand_id
1 'polypeptide(L)'
;MADLPALLHMLQNLQERQNLADLRMETLLRVTSARSRNQHIKEEDMDELYRPLPKLMAGHPYAAVLPVQGVNIAVGGYQVGDLPPDGLVPTNNEGYIEASHLDLPDLRRKLRAIYWFYHDDSLFIPHTAPLLMCRQGLVALKRFHLP
;
A
#
# COMPACT_ATOMS: atom_id res chain seq x y z
N MET A 1 25.89 37.23 16.44
CA MET A 1 26.56 35.99 15.99
C MET A 1 25.48 34.94 15.86
N ALA A 2 25.36 34.29 14.71
CA ALA A 2 24.38 33.21 14.53
C ALA A 2 24.78 32.01 15.41
N ASP A 3 23.79 31.40 16.06
CA ASP A 3 23.97 30.28 16.99
C ASP A 3 24.33 29.00 16.21
N LEU A 4 25.58 28.58 16.30
CA LEU A 4 26.14 27.44 15.55
C LEU A 4 25.36 26.12 15.78
N PRO A 5 24.92 25.77 17.01
CA PRO A 5 23.99 24.67 17.27
C PRO A 5 22.69 24.72 16.45
N ALA A 6 22.06 25.90 16.35
CA ALA A 6 20.82 26.06 15.59
C ALA A 6 21.03 25.83 14.10
N LEU A 7 22.16 26.30 13.55
CA LEU A 7 22.53 26.05 12.15
C LEU A 7 22.79 24.57 11.86
N LEU A 8 23.47 23.86 12.77
CA LEU A 8 23.71 22.42 12.62
C LEU A 8 22.40 21.62 12.64
N HIS A 9 21.50 21.92 13.57
CA HIS A 9 20.19 21.28 13.64
C HIS A 9 19.36 21.57 12.38
N MET A 10 19.41 22.79 11.85
CA MET A 10 18.74 23.13 10.58
C MET A 10 19.29 22.32 9.41
N LEU A 11 20.61 22.19 9.29
CA LEU A 11 21.27 21.40 8.24
C LEU A 11 20.91 19.91 8.33
N GLN A 12 20.86 19.35 9.54
CA GLN A 12 20.43 17.96 9.76
C GLN A 12 18.98 17.74 9.29
N ASN A 13 18.06 18.61 9.68
CA ASN A 13 16.66 18.53 9.24
C ASN A 13 16.52 18.65 7.71
N LEU A 14 17.32 19.50 7.06
CA LEU A 14 17.31 19.63 5.60
C LEU A 14 17.79 18.35 4.93
N GLN A 15 18.88 17.76 5.44
CA GLN A 15 19.41 16.50 4.93
C GLN A 15 18.40 15.35 5.06
N GLU A 16 17.75 15.22 6.23
CA GLU A 16 16.73 14.17 6.45
C GLU A 16 15.55 14.32 5.51
N ARG A 17 15.08 15.56 5.29
CA ARG A 17 13.99 15.84 4.34
C ARG A 17 14.38 15.49 2.91
N GLN A 18 15.62 15.80 2.52
CA GLN A 18 16.12 15.47 1.19
C GLN A 18 16.22 13.95 1.00
N ASN A 19 16.81 13.24 1.96
CA ASN A 19 16.90 11.78 1.92
C ASN A 19 15.51 11.11 1.80
N LEU A 20 14.50 11.62 2.53
CA LEU A 20 13.13 11.12 2.43
C LEU A 20 12.49 11.43 1.07
N ALA A 21 12.77 12.60 0.50
CA ALA A 21 12.28 12.97 -0.83
C ALA A 21 12.87 12.07 -1.92
N ASP A 22 14.18 11.81 -1.85
CA ASP A 22 14.89 10.92 -2.78
C ASP A 22 14.35 9.49 -2.68
N LEU A 23 14.20 8.96 -1.46
CA LEU A 23 13.60 7.64 -1.23
C LEU A 23 12.18 7.54 -1.80
N ARG A 24 11.35 8.59 -1.64
CA ARG A 24 10.01 8.63 -2.22
C ARG A 24 10.04 8.64 -3.74
N MET A 25 10.95 9.38 -4.35
CA MET A 25 11.09 9.42 -5.81
C MET A 25 11.48 8.04 -6.34
N GLU A 26 12.49 7.39 -5.75
CA GLU A 26 12.89 6.03 -6.11
C GLU A 26 11.73 5.03 -5.94
N THR A 27 10.99 5.15 -4.84
CA THR A 27 9.83 4.30 -4.58
C THR A 27 8.73 4.53 -5.60
N LEU A 28 8.49 5.77 -6.03
CA LEU A 28 7.52 6.10 -7.07
C LEU A 28 7.91 5.49 -8.42
N LEU A 29 9.19 5.51 -8.78
CA LEU A 29 9.69 4.81 -9.97
C LEU A 29 9.43 3.30 -9.89
N ARG A 30 9.68 2.69 -8.73
CA ARG A 30 9.37 1.27 -8.47
C ARG A 30 7.89 0.98 -8.60
N VAL A 31 7.01 1.83 -8.04
CA VAL A 31 5.55 1.70 -8.18
C VAL A 31 5.13 1.79 -9.64
N THR A 32 5.65 2.78 -10.38
CA THR A 32 5.29 3.01 -11.78
C THR A 32 5.73 1.84 -12.66
N SER A 33 6.95 1.34 -12.44
CA SER A 33 7.48 0.15 -13.12
C SER A 33 6.64 -1.10 -12.81
N ALA A 34 6.29 -1.33 -11.54
CA ALA A 34 5.46 -2.46 -11.14
C ALA A 34 4.06 -2.38 -11.76
N ARG A 35 3.42 -1.20 -11.75
CA ARG A 35 2.12 -0.97 -12.39
C ARG A 35 2.16 -1.26 -13.89
N SER A 36 3.16 -0.73 -14.61
CA SER A 36 3.33 -0.98 -16.03
C SER A 36 3.51 -2.47 -16.33
N ARG A 37 4.32 -3.18 -15.52
CA ARG A 37 4.48 -4.64 -15.66
C ARG A 37 3.17 -5.37 -15.41
N ASN A 38 2.45 -5.03 -14.35
CA ASN A 38 1.20 -5.70 -13.99
C ASN A 38 0.12 -5.47 -15.04
N GLN A 39 0.06 -4.27 -15.61
CA GLN A 39 -0.84 -3.97 -16.72
C GLN A 39 -0.51 -4.82 -17.95
N HIS A 40 0.77 -4.93 -18.32
CA HIS A 40 1.19 -5.80 -19.42
C HIS A 40 0.84 -7.28 -19.18
N ILE A 41 1.08 -7.81 -17.97
CA ILE A 41 0.67 -9.18 -17.58
C ILE A 41 -0.84 -9.37 -17.81
N LYS A 42 -1.64 -8.39 -17.41
CA LYS A 42 -3.10 -8.45 -17.53
C LYS A 42 -3.58 -8.34 -18.98
N GLU A 43 -2.98 -7.47 -19.78
CA GLU A 43 -3.37 -7.23 -21.18
C GLU A 43 -3.02 -8.41 -22.09
N GLU A 44 -1.88 -9.05 -21.85
CA GLU A 44 -1.41 -10.22 -22.61
C GLU A 44 -1.87 -11.56 -22.01
N ASP A 45 -2.70 -11.53 -20.96
CA ASP A 45 -3.19 -12.72 -20.23
C ASP A 45 -2.05 -13.69 -19.84
N MET A 46 -0.95 -13.15 -19.34
CA MET A 46 0.22 -13.94 -18.98
C MET A 46 -0.04 -14.72 -17.68
N ASP A 47 0.43 -15.97 -17.64
CA ASP A 47 0.48 -16.79 -16.42
C ASP A 47 1.63 -16.35 -15.51
N GLU A 48 1.57 -15.11 -15.05
CA GLU A 48 2.55 -14.49 -14.16
C GLU A 48 1.88 -13.73 -13.02
N LEU A 49 2.55 -13.67 -11.87
CA LEU A 49 2.10 -12.89 -10.74
C LEU A 49 2.41 -11.40 -10.94
N TYR A 50 1.43 -10.56 -10.59
CA TYR A 50 1.60 -9.14 -10.38
C TYR A 50 2.68 -8.86 -9.34
N ARG A 51 3.55 -7.90 -9.66
CA ARG A 51 4.51 -7.33 -8.74
C ARG A 51 3.78 -6.53 -7.65
N PRO A 52 4.13 -6.72 -6.37
CA PRO A 52 3.60 -5.89 -5.31
C PRO A 52 4.06 -4.44 -5.46
N LEU A 53 3.21 -3.49 -5.08
CA LEU A 53 3.55 -2.08 -5.06
C LEU A 53 4.19 -1.72 -3.72
N PRO A 54 5.37 -1.08 -3.69
CA PRO A 54 5.93 -0.63 -2.42
C PRO A 54 5.12 0.54 -1.83
N LYS A 55 5.18 0.68 -0.51
CA LYS A 55 4.51 1.73 0.27
C LYS A 55 5.11 3.10 -0.07
N LEU A 56 4.27 4.06 -0.51
CA LEU A 56 4.70 5.43 -0.83
C LEU A 56 4.54 6.41 0.33
N MET A 57 3.52 6.21 1.15
CA MET A 57 3.16 7.15 2.21
C MET A 57 3.70 6.70 3.56
N ALA A 58 4.31 7.64 4.28
CA ALA A 58 4.84 7.38 5.62
C ALA A 58 3.71 7.20 6.65
N GLY A 59 4.00 6.43 7.69
CA GLY A 59 3.08 6.19 8.80
C GLY A 59 1.85 5.35 8.41
N HIS A 60 0.92 5.24 9.35
CA HIS A 60 -0.32 4.48 9.20
C HIS A 60 -1.50 5.33 9.67
N PRO A 61 -2.69 5.18 9.07
CA PRO A 61 -3.86 5.99 9.41
C PRO A 61 -4.40 5.72 10.83
N TYR A 62 -4.01 4.61 11.45
CA TYR A 62 -4.38 4.25 12.82
C TYR A 62 -3.34 3.29 13.43
N ALA A 63 -3.29 3.23 14.77
CA ALA A 63 -2.19 2.56 15.50
C ALA A 63 -2.17 1.03 15.35
N ALA A 64 -3.33 0.37 15.31
CA ALA A 64 -3.44 -1.09 15.27
C ALA A 64 -3.97 -1.58 13.93
N VAL A 65 -3.27 -2.50 13.28
CA VAL A 65 -3.78 -3.18 12.08
C VAL A 65 -4.85 -4.19 12.46
N LEU A 66 -5.80 -4.42 11.55
CA LEU A 66 -6.75 -5.52 11.72
C LEU A 66 -6.09 -6.84 11.28
N PRO A 67 -6.20 -7.92 12.08
CA PRO A 67 -5.59 -9.20 11.73
C PRO A 67 -6.29 -9.80 10.51
N VAL A 68 -5.56 -10.08 9.44
CA VAL A 68 -6.09 -10.79 8.26
C VAL A 68 -5.62 -12.23 8.34
N GLN A 69 -6.54 -13.19 8.17
CA GLN A 69 -6.21 -14.61 8.25
C GLN A 69 -5.12 -14.96 7.23
N GLY A 70 -4.09 -15.68 7.69
CA GLY A 70 -2.97 -16.10 6.84
C GLY A 70 -1.97 -14.98 6.49
N VAL A 71 -2.15 -13.76 7.00
CA VAL A 71 -1.24 -12.64 6.74
C VAL A 71 -0.48 -12.28 8.01
N ASN A 72 0.84 -12.34 7.96
CA ASN A 72 1.69 -11.92 9.07
C ASN A 72 2.01 -10.42 8.95
N ILE A 73 1.28 -9.59 9.69
CA ILE A 73 1.46 -8.13 9.68
C ILE A 73 2.30 -7.70 10.88
N ALA A 74 3.48 -7.13 10.62
CA ALA A 74 4.32 -6.53 11.65
C ALA A 74 3.79 -5.12 12.01
N VAL A 75 3.19 -4.98 13.20
CA VAL A 75 2.65 -3.69 13.67
C VAL A 75 3.78 -2.67 13.85
N GLY A 76 3.67 -1.53 13.18
CA GLY A 76 4.62 -0.41 13.30
C GLY A 76 5.93 -0.56 12.52
N GLY A 77 6.07 -1.61 11.70
CA GLY A 77 7.31 -1.92 11.00
C GLY A 77 7.47 -1.29 9.61
N TYR A 78 6.38 -0.90 8.95
CA TYR A 78 6.44 -0.59 7.51
C TYR A 78 6.76 0.88 7.22
N GLN A 79 7.86 1.09 6.50
CA GLN A 79 8.36 2.36 6.03
C GLN A 79 8.09 2.59 4.54
N VAL A 80 8.41 3.79 4.05
CA VAL A 80 8.38 4.07 2.61
C VAL A 80 9.36 3.14 1.90
N GLY A 81 8.92 2.51 0.82
CA GLY A 81 9.73 1.57 0.03
C GLY A 81 9.51 0.09 0.38
N ASP A 82 8.87 -0.20 1.51
CA ASP A 82 8.56 -1.57 1.94
C ASP A 82 7.46 -2.21 1.09
N LEU A 83 7.54 -3.52 0.94
CA LEU A 83 6.52 -4.31 0.26
C LEU A 83 5.40 -4.71 1.23
N PRO A 84 4.16 -4.86 0.74
CA PRO A 84 3.07 -5.40 1.54
C PRO A 84 3.41 -6.82 2.02
N PRO A 85 2.91 -7.22 3.19
CA PRO A 85 2.96 -8.61 3.64
C PRO A 85 2.38 -9.58 2.61
N ASP A 86 2.98 -10.75 2.53
CA ASP A 86 2.50 -11.82 1.65
C ASP A 86 1.03 -12.16 1.97
N GLY A 87 0.23 -12.33 0.91
CA GLY A 87 -1.21 -12.61 1.00
C GLY A 87 -2.11 -11.42 1.35
N LEU A 88 -1.55 -10.27 1.73
CA LEU A 88 -2.34 -9.06 2.03
C LEU A 88 -3.06 -8.56 0.78
N VAL A 89 -2.37 -8.54 -0.36
CA VAL A 89 -2.90 -8.01 -1.62
C VAL A 89 -2.94 -9.09 -2.69
N PRO A 90 -4.00 -9.17 -3.53
CA PRO A 90 -4.03 -10.10 -4.64
C PRO A 90 -2.86 -9.91 -5.61
N THR A 91 -2.24 -11.03 -5.99
CA THR A 91 -1.09 -11.09 -6.88
C THR A 91 -1.45 -11.51 -8.31
N ASN A 92 -2.72 -11.79 -8.61
CA ASN A 92 -3.21 -12.11 -9.95
C ASN A 92 -4.74 -11.89 -10.02
N ASN A 93 -5.36 -12.13 -11.17
CA ASN A 93 -6.81 -12.02 -11.34
C ASN A 93 -7.59 -12.99 -10.44
N GLU A 94 -7.10 -14.21 -10.25
CA GLU A 94 -7.73 -15.22 -9.40
C GLU A 94 -7.82 -14.74 -7.94
N GLY A 95 -6.76 -14.17 -7.38
CA GLY A 95 -6.78 -13.62 -6.02
C GLY A 95 -7.78 -12.47 -5.85
N TYR A 96 -8.10 -11.71 -6.92
CA TYR A 96 -9.20 -10.72 -6.88
C TYR A 96 -10.57 -11.39 -6.87
N ILE A 97 -10.74 -12.49 -7.62
CA ILE A 97 -11.96 -13.29 -7.64
C ILE A 97 -12.18 -13.92 -6.26
N GLU A 98 -11.16 -14.58 -5.70
CA GLU A 98 -11.19 -15.15 -4.35
C GLU A 98 -11.56 -14.10 -3.30
N ALA A 99 -10.92 -12.91 -3.34
CA ALA A 99 -11.24 -11.82 -2.42
C ALA A 99 -12.71 -11.37 -2.56
N SER A 100 -13.29 -11.44 -3.76
CA SER A 100 -14.70 -11.08 -3.99
C SER A 100 -15.70 -12.08 -3.40
N HIS A 101 -15.25 -13.30 -3.12
CA HIS A 101 -16.04 -14.37 -2.50
C HIS A 101 -15.92 -14.42 -0.97
N LEU A 102 -15.04 -13.61 -0.37
CA LEU A 102 -14.97 -13.46 1.07
C LEU A 102 -16.29 -12.95 1.64
N ASP A 103 -16.59 -13.36 2.87
CA ASP A 103 -17.72 -12.80 3.60
C ASP A 103 -17.50 -11.30 3.90
N LEU A 104 -18.58 -10.61 4.27
CA LEU A 104 -18.50 -9.16 4.51
C LEU A 104 -17.48 -8.79 5.61
N PRO A 105 -17.48 -9.43 6.80
CA PRO A 105 -16.48 -9.15 7.82
C PRO A 105 -15.04 -9.29 7.33
N ASP A 106 -14.71 -10.37 6.63
CA ASP A 106 -13.34 -10.66 6.20
C ASP A 106 -12.90 -9.78 5.04
N LEU A 107 -13.78 -9.57 4.06
CA LEU A 107 -13.51 -8.64 2.96
C LEU A 107 -13.25 -7.22 3.48
N ARG A 108 -14.11 -6.73 4.38
CA ARG A 108 -13.94 -5.41 4.99
C ARG A 108 -12.63 -5.34 5.76
N ARG A 109 -12.31 -6.38 6.54
CA ARG A 109 -11.08 -6.44 7.32
C ARG A 109 -9.84 -6.40 6.42
N LYS A 110 -9.83 -7.20 5.35
CA LYS A 110 -8.75 -7.25 4.35
C LYS A 110 -8.54 -5.90 3.69
N LEU A 111 -9.59 -5.27 3.17
CA LEU A 111 -9.47 -3.95 2.52
C LEU A 111 -8.99 -2.86 3.49
N ARG A 112 -9.47 -2.87 4.74
CA ARG A 112 -9.00 -1.92 5.75
C ARG A 112 -7.53 -2.14 6.11
N ALA A 113 -7.06 -3.39 6.19
CA ALA A 113 -5.65 -3.70 6.40
C ALA A 113 -4.78 -3.24 5.21
N ILE A 114 -5.29 -3.34 3.98
CA ILE A 114 -4.63 -2.80 2.78
C ILE A 114 -4.54 -1.26 2.85
N TYR A 115 -5.63 -0.57 3.21
CA TYR A 115 -5.61 0.87 3.45
C TYR A 115 -4.65 1.25 4.58
N TRP A 116 -4.60 0.47 5.66
CA TRP A 116 -3.65 0.69 6.75
C TRP A 116 -2.20 0.60 6.27
N PHE A 117 -1.89 -0.39 5.44
CA PHE A 117 -0.55 -0.56 4.88
C PHE A 117 -0.19 0.58 3.92
N TYR A 118 -1.01 0.87 2.91
CA TYR A 118 -0.67 1.87 1.90
C TYR A 118 -0.86 3.32 2.35
N HIS A 119 -1.81 3.56 3.25
CA HIS A 119 -2.24 4.89 3.70
C HIS A 119 -2.67 5.82 2.55
N ASP A 120 -3.24 5.24 1.47
CA ASP A 120 -3.70 5.96 0.30
C ASP A 120 -5.23 6.15 0.35
N ASP A 121 -5.71 7.39 0.27
CA ASP A 121 -7.13 7.73 0.43
C ASP A 121 -8.02 7.09 -0.65
N SER A 122 -7.48 6.75 -1.82
CA SER A 122 -8.23 6.02 -2.87
C SER A 122 -8.61 4.60 -2.45
N LEU A 123 -7.94 4.05 -1.41
CA LEU A 123 -8.18 2.73 -0.85
C LEU A 123 -9.00 2.78 0.45
N PHE A 124 -9.43 3.96 0.89
CA PHE A 124 -10.14 4.12 2.16
C PHE A 124 -11.44 3.29 2.21
N ILE A 125 -11.62 2.53 3.29
CA ILE A 125 -12.84 1.77 3.57
C ILE A 125 -13.32 2.05 5.01
N PRO A 126 -14.56 2.57 5.19
CA PRO A 126 -15.15 2.77 6.50
C PRO A 126 -15.28 1.47 7.32
N HIS A 127 -15.22 1.58 8.65
CA HIS A 127 -15.38 0.44 9.56
C HIS A 127 -16.75 -0.27 9.42
N THR A 128 -17.77 0.48 9.03
CA THR A 128 -19.16 0.02 8.84
C THR A 128 -19.53 -0.15 7.37
N ALA A 129 -18.54 -0.18 6.46
CA ALA A 129 -18.79 -0.24 5.02
C ALA A 129 -19.69 -1.42 4.63
N PRO A 130 -20.80 -1.19 3.90
CA PRO A 130 -21.65 -2.27 3.40
C PRO A 130 -20.95 -3.08 2.31
N LEU A 131 -21.47 -4.26 2.00
CA LEU A 131 -20.88 -5.17 1.01
C LEU A 131 -20.66 -4.51 -0.35
N LEU A 132 -21.61 -3.70 -0.83
CA LEU A 132 -21.48 -2.98 -2.09
C LEU A 132 -20.25 -2.07 -2.11
N MET A 133 -20.01 -1.34 -1.02
CA MET A 133 -18.85 -0.45 -0.88
C MET A 133 -17.55 -1.23 -0.78
N CYS A 134 -17.54 -2.39 -0.09
CA CYS A 134 -16.38 -3.28 -0.09
C CYS A 134 -16.07 -3.83 -1.49
N ARG A 135 -17.08 -4.18 -2.28
CA ARG A 135 -16.89 -4.60 -3.68
C ARG A 135 -16.33 -3.47 -4.55
N GLN A 136 -16.81 -2.24 -4.36
CA GLN A 136 -16.22 -1.06 -5.01
C GLN A 136 -14.77 -0.83 -4.56
N GLY A 137 -14.46 -1.10 -3.29
CA GLY A 137 -13.10 -1.10 -2.74
C GLY A 137 -12.17 -2.09 -3.45
N LEU A 138 -12.64 -3.30 -3.80
CA LEU A 138 -11.85 -4.23 -4.60
C LEU A 138 -11.58 -3.70 -6.01
N VAL A 139 -12.56 -3.02 -6.63
CA VAL A 139 -12.36 -2.38 -7.95
C VAL A 139 -11.33 -1.24 -7.84
N ALA A 140 -11.42 -0.43 -6.78
CA ALA A 140 -10.45 0.64 -6.51
C ALA A 140 -9.04 0.06 -6.28
N LEU A 141 -8.92 -1.03 -5.51
CA LEU A 141 -7.67 -1.75 -5.31
C LEU A 141 -7.10 -2.29 -6.62
N LYS A 142 -7.96 -2.87 -7.48
CA LYS A 142 -7.53 -3.36 -8.79
C LYS A 142 -6.97 -2.23 -9.66
N ARG A 143 -7.64 -1.07 -9.70
CA ARG A 143 -7.15 0.14 -10.41
C ARG A 143 -5.88 0.71 -9.78
N PHE A 144 -5.75 0.63 -8.47
CA PHE A 144 -4.54 1.05 -7.76
C PHE A 144 -3.32 0.18 -8.14
N HIS A 145 -3.52 -1.11 -8.39
CA HIS A 145 -2.48 -2.04 -8.87
C HIS A 145 -2.26 -2.03 -10.39
N LEU A 146 -3.33 -1.80 -11.16
CA LEU A 146 -3.42 -1.91 -12.61
C LEU A 146 -4.05 -0.60 -13.14
N PRO A 147 -3.27 0.48 -13.31
CA PRO A 147 -3.79 1.77 -13.75
C PRO A 147 -4.41 1.72 -15.14
#